data_AF-A0A943NB98-F1
#
_entry.id   AF-A0A943NB98-F1
#
_cell.length_a   1.000
_cell.length_b   1.000
_cell.length_c   1.000
_cell.angle_alpha   90.00
_cell.angle_beta   90.00
_cell.angle_gamma   90.00
#
_symmetry.space_group_name_H-M   'P 1'
#
loop_
_entity.id
_entity.type
_entity.pdbx_description
1 polymer ?
#
loop_
_entity_poly.entity_id
_entity_poly.type
_entity_poly.pdbx_seq_one_letter_code
_entity_poly.pdbx_strand_id
1 'polypeptide(L)'
;LAITLVVVNTVKEKGYSEEKLRFSVISKSSIVAALGLFFVYCALSFLGATSSELELGAVNQAGLVVTITELLLQRFGVVLLAVIVLFACLTTAIGLTSSSAEFFSRLTKNKISYPVMVGIVCADGLVISTVGISTMIDFASPILNIIYPIILTQIILSFFNEKIANDNVYRGAAIGAFVMCTLDVIAGFGVELPFLQYLPLDSVKLSWILPAMLGGVIGALIPMRRAKCSLAAQKA
;
A
#
# COMPACT_ATOMS: atom_id res chain seq x y z
N LEU A 1 8.03 6.62 -1.26
CA LEU A 1 9.15 7.46 -1.74
C LEU A 1 9.77 8.29 -0.61
N ALA A 2 9.03 9.15 0.10
CA ALA A 2 9.56 9.92 1.24
C ALA A 2 10.09 9.03 2.39
N ILE A 3 9.27 8.09 2.91
CA ILE A 3 9.71 7.08 3.90
C ILE A 3 10.99 6.38 3.47
N THR A 4 11.03 5.93 2.21
CA THR A 4 12.16 5.19 1.65
C THR A 4 13.44 6.03 1.66
N LEU A 5 13.35 7.32 1.32
CA LEU A 5 14.50 8.23 1.33
C LEU A 5 15.00 8.47 2.75
N VAL A 6 14.10 8.65 3.72
CA VAL A 6 14.46 8.76 5.14
C VAL A 6 15.18 7.50 5.63
N VAL A 7 14.64 6.31 5.35
CA VAL A 7 15.27 5.03 5.73
C VAL A 7 16.67 4.90 5.10
N VAL A 8 16.83 5.25 3.83
CA VAL A 8 18.13 5.20 3.14
C VAL A 8 19.13 6.19 3.75
N ASN A 9 18.68 7.40 4.11
CA ASN A 9 19.52 8.40 4.76
C ASN A 9 19.94 7.95 6.17
N THR A 10 19.03 7.38 6.96
CA THR A 10 19.34 6.84 8.29
C THR A 10 20.36 5.70 8.23
N VAL A 11 20.26 4.81 7.23
CA VAL A 11 21.25 3.74 7.02
C VAL A 11 22.61 4.31 6.58
N LYS A 12 22.61 5.39 5.79
CA LYS A 12 23.82 6.11 5.38
C LYS A 12 24.51 6.80 6.57
N GLU A 13 23.75 7.45 7.45
CA GLU A 13 24.26 8.10 8.66
C GLU A 13 24.87 7.10 9.65
N LYS A 14 24.38 5.85 9.67
CA LYS A 14 24.96 4.76 10.46
C LYS A 14 26.29 4.19 9.92
N GLY A 15 26.89 4.83 8.90
CA GLY A 15 28.26 4.52 8.45
C GLY A 15 28.38 3.44 7.36
N TYR A 16 27.26 2.91 6.84
CA TYR A 16 27.29 2.03 5.67
C TYR A 16 27.49 2.87 4.41
N SER A 17 28.74 3.15 4.03
CA SER A 17 29.06 3.98 2.86
C SER A 17 28.95 3.24 1.52
N GLU A 18 29.12 1.91 1.54
CA GLU A 18 29.03 1.03 0.37
C GLU A 18 27.57 0.77 -0.05
N GLU A 19 27.24 1.04 -1.31
CA GLU A 19 25.90 0.86 -1.89
C GLU A 19 25.40 -0.59 -1.74
N LYS A 20 26.29 -1.58 -1.95
CA LYS A 20 25.98 -3.01 -1.81
C LYS A 20 25.67 -3.40 -0.36
N LEU A 21 26.39 -2.83 0.61
CA LEU A 21 26.14 -3.11 2.03
C LEU A 21 24.84 -2.44 2.49
N ARG A 22 24.52 -1.22 2.03
CA ARG A 22 23.23 -0.57 2.31
C ARG A 22 22.07 -1.42 1.84
N PHE A 23 22.11 -1.86 0.58
CA PHE A 23 21.04 -2.66 0.00
C PHE A 23 20.88 -4.02 0.70
N SER A 24 22.00 -4.67 1.05
CA SER A 24 21.98 -5.95 1.79
C SER A 24 21.39 -5.79 3.19
N VAL A 25 21.75 -4.74 3.93
CA VAL A 25 21.23 -4.47 5.28
C VAL A 25 19.73 -4.14 5.24
N ILE A 26 19.31 -3.25 4.34
CA ILE A 26 17.90 -2.87 4.17
C ILE A 26 17.07 -4.10 3.77
N SER A 27 17.57 -4.92 2.83
CA SER A 27 16.87 -6.12 2.37
C SER A 27 16.70 -7.14 3.49
N LYS A 28 17.77 -7.43 4.25
CA LYS A 28 17.71 -8.36 5.39
C LYS A 28 16.74 -7.88 6.47
N SER A 29 16.79 -6.59 6.81
CA SER A 29 15.86 -5.98 7.76
C SER A 29 14.41 -6.06 7.30
N SER A 30 14.16 -5.86 6.00
CA SER A 30 12.82 -5.90 5.41
C SER A 30 12.23 -7.32 5.39
N ILE A 31 13.05 -8.34 5.12
CA ILE A 31 12.63 -9.75 5.16
C ILE A 31 12.19 -10.16 6.56
N VAL A 32 12.97 -9.79 7.59
CA VAL A 32 12.61 -10.07 8.98
C VAL A 32 11.30 -9.37 9.38
N ALA A 33 11.13 -8.10 8.98
CA ALA A 33 9.89 -7.37 9.22
C ALA A 33 8.69 -8.00 8.49
N ALA A 34 8.87 -8.43 7.24
CA ALA A 34 7.82 -9.07 6.44
C ALA A 34 7.36 -10.41 7.05
N LEU A 35 8.29 -11.23 7.55
CA LEU A 35 7.97 -12.48 8.23
C LEU A 35 7.17 -12.24 9.53
N GLY A 36 7.56 -11.23 10.31
CA GLY A 36 6.82 -10.84 11.51
C GLY A 36 5.39 -10.39 11.20
N LEU A 37 5.24 -9.54 10.18
CA LEU A 37 3.92 -9.06 9.75
C LEU A 37 3.06 -10.19 9.20
N PHE A 38 3.64 -11.11 8.43
CA PHE A 38 2.95 -12.29 7.90
C PHE A 38 2.36 -13.14 9.01
N PHE A 39 3.15 -13.44 10.06
CA PHE A 39 2.66 -14.23 11.19
C PHE A 39 1.49 -13.55 11.91
N VAL A 40 1.59 -12.24 12.15
CA VAL A 40 0.51 -11.46 12.79
C VAL A 40 -0.75 -11.46 11.93
N TYR A 41 -0.62 -11.26 10.61
CA TYR A 41 -1.77 -11.23 9.72
C TYR A 41 -2.44 -12.60 9.58
N CYS A 42 -1.66 -13.69 9.55
CA CYS A 42 -2.19 -15.05 9.60
C CYS A 42 -2.95 -15.32 10.91
N ALA A 43 -2.41 -14.91 12.06
CA ALA A 43 -3.08 -15.05 13.35
C ALA A 43 -4.40 -14.26 13.40
N LEU A 44 -4.41 -13.01 12.92
CA LEU A 44 -5.62 -12.19 12.82
C LEU A 44 -6.64 -12.79 11.85
N SER A 45 -6.20 -13.32 10.71
CA SER A 45 -7.07 -13.98 9.74
C SER A 45 -7.71 -15.24 10.32
N PHE A 46 -6.97 -16.02 11.12
CA PHE A 46 -7.51 -17.19 11.82
C PHE A 46 -8.54 -16.80 12.87
N LEU A 47 -8.30 -15.72 13.62
CA LEU A 47 -9.29 -15.15 14.55
C LEU A 47 -10.54 -14.62 13.83
N GLY A 48 -10.37 -14.01 12.65
CA GLY A 48 -11.48 -13.60 11.80
C GLY A 48 -12.31 -14.79 11.28
N ALA A 49 -11.65 -15.88 10.89
CA ALA A 49 -12.33 -17.09 10.43
C ALA A 49 -13.15 -17.76 11.55
N THR A 50 -12.58 -17.89 12.75
CA THR A 50 -13.26 -18.54 13.88
C THR A 50 -14.47 -17.74 14.40
N SER A 51 -14.43 -16.41 14.27
CA SER A 51 -15.53 -15.55 14.70
C SER A 51 -16.71 -15.50 13.73
N SER A 52 -16.50 -15.91 12.48
CA SER A 52 -17.57 -16.00 11.49
C SER A 52 -18.57 -17.12 11.80
N GLU A 53 -18.22 -18.10 12.63
CA GLU A 53 -19.11 -19.19 13.04
C GLU A 53 -20.03 -18.84 14.23
N LEU A 54 -19.74 -17.76 14.97
CA LEU A 54 -20.43 -17.44 16.22
C LEU A 54 -21.69 -16.53 16.09
N GLU A 55 -22.11 -16.16 14.86
CA GLU A 55 -23.25 -15.25 14.61
C GLU A 55 -23.31 -14.04 15.58
N LEU A 56 -22.14 -13.45 15.88
CA LEU A 56 -22.04 -12.26 16.71
C LEU A 56 -22.61 -11.08 15.93
N GLY A 57 -23.89 -10.79 16.18
CA GLY A 57 -24.70 -9.86 15.40
C GLY A 57 -24.02 -8.51 15.12
N ALA A 58 -23.98 -8.13 13.84
CA ALA A 58 -23.72 -6.78 13.32
C ALA A 58 -22.58 -5.98 14.01
N VAL A 59 -21.52 -6.64 14.47
CA VAL A 59 -20.37 -5.94 15.08
C VAL A 59 -19.39 -5.52 13.99
N ASN A 60 -18.92 -4.26 14.04
CA ASN A 60 -17.85 -3.77 13.16
C ASN A 60 -16.57 -4.63 13.27
N GLN A 61 -15.72 -4.66 12.24
CA GLN A 61 -14.52 -5.52 12.21
C GLN A 61 -13.61 -5.35 13.44
N ALA A 62 -13.46 -4.12 13.93
CA ALA A 62 -12.68 -3.84 15.14
C ALA A 62 -13.33 -4.39 16.42
N GLY A 63 -14.67 -4.33 16.52
CA GLY A 63 -15.40 -4.86 17.67
C GLY A 63 -15.33 -6.39 17.73
N LEU A 64 -15.32 -7.06 16.56
CA LEU A 64 -15.19 -8.52 16.49
C LEU A 64 -13.90 -9.01 17.17
N VAL A 65 -12.76 -8.37 16.88
CA VAL A 65 -11.47 -8.72 17.48
C VAL A 65 -11.46 -8.46 18.99
N VAL A 66 -12.10 -7.39 19.45
CA VAL A 66 -12.24 -7.06 20.87
C VAL A 66 -13.07 -8.13 21.60
N THR A 67 -14.21 -8.52 21.03
CA THR A 67 -15.09 -9.54 21.62
C THR A 67 -14.39 -10.90 21.72
N ILE A 68 -13.65 -11.33 20.68
CA ILE A 68 -12.88 -12.59 20.73
C ILE A 68 -11.83 -12.53 21.83
N THR A 69 -11.13 -11.40 21.95
CA THR A 69 -10.08 -11.22 22.96
C THR A 69 -10.67 -11.22 24.37
N GLU A 70 -11.87 -10.65 24.54
CA GLU A 70 -12.60 -10.70 25.80
C GLU A 70 -13.03 -12.13 26.16
N LEU A 71 -13.47 -12.93 25.20
CA LEU A 71 -13.85 -14.32 25.44
C LEU A 71 -12.65 -15.22 25.80
N LEU A 72 -11.48 -14.99 25.20
CA LEU A 72 -10.30 -15.84 25.41
C LEU A 72 -9.45 -15.42 26.62
N LEU A 73 -9.20 -14.12 26.79
CA LEU A 73 -8.29 -13.57 27.81
C LEU A 73 -9.02 -12.77 28.90
N GLN A 74 -10.35 -12.74 28.87
CA GLN A 74 -11.17 -11.92 29.77
C GLN A 74 -10.81 -10.43 29.66
N ARG A 75 -11.29 -9.63 30.61
CA ARG A 75 -11.13 -8.16 30.61
C ARG A 75 -9.67 -7.67 30.61
N PHE A 76 -8.72 -8.47 31.09
CA PHE A 76 -7.30 -8.12 31.06
C PHE A 76 -6.73 -8.13 29.64
N GLY A 77 -7.13 -9.11 28.81
CA GLY A 77 -6.70 -9.21 27.41
C GLY A 77 -7.12 -8.02 26.56
N VAL A 78 -8.34 -7.52 26.77
CA VAL A 78 -8.87 -6.36 26.03
C VAL A 78 -8.05 -5.09 26.29
N VAL A 79 -7.67 -4.84 27.54
CA VAL A 79 -6.84 -3.68 27.90
C VAL A 79 -5.46 -3.79 27.26
N LEU A 80 -4.85 -4.98 27.32
CA LEU A 80 -3.54 -5.21 26.70
C LEU A 80 -3.60 -5.01 25.17
N LEU A 81 -4.63 -5.55 24.51
CA LEU A 81 -4.85 -5.38 23.07
C LEU A 81 -5.02 -3.90 22.71
N ALA A 82 -5.82 -3.15 23.47
CA ALA A 82 -6.02 -1.73 23.23
C ALA A 82 -4.70 -0.94 23.28
N VAL A 83 -3.83 -1.24 24.26
CA VAL A 83 -2.50 -0.60 24.37
C VAL A 83 -1.62 -0.95 23.17
N ILE A 84 -1.57 -2.22 22.76
CA ILE A 84 -0.76 -2.67 21.62
C ILE A 84 -1.24 -2.01 20.33
N VAL A 85 -2.56 -2.00 20.08
CA VAL A 85 -3.15 -1.38 18.89
C VAL A 85 -2.91 0.13 18.89
N LEU A 86 -3.03 0.79 20.05
CA LEU A 86 -2.72 2.21 20.18
C LEU A 86 -1.27 2.52 19.78
N PHE A 87 -0.29 1.75 20.25
CA PHE A 87 1.11 1.93 19.85
C PHE A 87 1.34 1.64 18.35
N ALA A 88 0.70 0.60 17.81
CA ALA A 88 0.79 0.25 16.39
C ALA A 88 0.19 1.32 15.47
N CYS A 89 -0.98 1.86 15.83
CA CYS A 89 -1.63 2.93 15.09
C CYS A 89 -0.85 4.24 15.22
N LEU A 90 -0.28 4.53 16.40
CA LEU A 90 0.54 5.73 16.64
C LEU A 90 1.79 5.75 15.74
N THR A 91 2.55 4.64 15.67
CA THR A 91 3.74 4.58 14.81
C THR A 91 3.39 4.70 13.31
N THR A 92 2.27 4.11 12.89
CA THR A 92 1.78 4.20 11.50
C THR A 92 1.35 5.62 11.15
N ALA A 93 0.60 6.27 12.05
CA ALA A 93 0.18 7.66 11.89
C ALA A 93 1.39 8.60 11.79
N ILE A 94 2.38 8.46 12.68
CA ILE A 94 3.61 9.25 12.66
C ILE A 94 4.38 9.05 11.33
N GLY A 95 4.51 7.80 10.87
CA GLY A 95 5.20 7.49 9.61
C GLY A 95 4.52 8.10 8.39
N LEU A 96 3.20 7.95 8.27
CA LEU A 96 2.43 8.52 7.16
C LEU A 96 2.39 10.04 7.18
N THR A 97 2.26 10.64 8.37
CA THR A 97 2.16 12.09 8.55
C THR A 97 3.49 12.76 8.22
N SER A 98 4.61 12.23 8.74
CA SER A 98 5.96 12.72 8.44
C SER A 98 6.25 12.66 6.94
N SER A 99 5.84 11.58 6.28
CA SER A 99 6.08 11.37 4.85
C SER A 99 5.24 12.25 3.95
N SER A 100 3.99 12.49 4.35
CA SER A 100 3.10 13.41 3.65
C SER A 100 3.61 14.84 3.81
N ALA A 101 4.01 15.21 5.02
CA ALA A 101 4.61 16.51 5.30
C ALA A 101 5.92 16.73 4.52
N GLU A 102 6.79 15.73 4.42
CA GLU A 102 8.01 15.82 3.60
C GLU A 102 7.69 15.90 2.10
N PHE A 103 6.75 15.10 1.60
CA PHE A 103 6.35 15.11 0.19
C PHE A 103 5.85 16.50 -0.24
N PHE A 104 4.95 17.10 0.53
CA PHE A 104 4.42 18.43 0.23
C PHE A 104 5.42 19.55 0.48
N SER A 105 6.28 19.43 1.50
CA SER A 105 7.36 20.40 1.73
C SER A 105 8.33 20.47 0.54
N ARG A 106 8.69 19.30 -0.02
CA ARG A 106 9.49 19.20 -1.25
C ARG A 106 8.76 19.76 -2.47
N LEU A 107 7.49 19.40 -2.65
CA LEU A 107 6.68 19.87 -3.78
C LEU A 107 6.52 21.40 -3.79
N THR A 108 6.40 21.99 -2.60
CA THR A 108 6.13 23.42 -2.40
C THR A 108 7.43 24.24 -2.29
N LYS A 109 8.61 23.63 -2.48
CA LYS A 109 9.94 24.25 -2.32
C LYS A 109 10.05 25.06 -1.02
N ASN A 110 9.64 24.47 0.09
CA ASN A 110 9.78 25.04 1.44
C ASN A 110 8.95 26.33 1.70
N LYS A 111 7.90 26.63 0.91
CA LYS A 111 6.99 27.76 1.20
C LYS A 111 5.97 27.47 2.31
N ILE A 112 5.68 26.20 2.61
CA ILE A 112 4.77 25.79 3.69
C ILE A 112 5.58 25.05 4.74
N SER A 113 5.46 25.50 5.99
CA SER A 113 6.22 24.95 7.12
C SER A 113 5.73 23.54 7.47
N TYR A 114 6.66 22.60 7.64
CA TYR A 114 6.41 21.21 8.06
C TYR A 114 5.35 21.07 9.19
N PRO A 115 5.43 21.82 10.31
CA PRO A 115 4.42 21.74 11.39
C PRO A 115 2.99 22.09 10.95
N VAL A 116 2.81 22.98 9.97
CA VAL A 116 1.48 23.34 9.46
C VAL A 116 0.87 22.17 8.69
N MET A 117 1.69 21.47 7.91
CA MET A 117 1.24 20.30 7.14
C MET A 117 0.83 19.13 8.07
N VAL A 118 1.62 18.90 9.11
CA VAL A 118 1.31 17.92 10.16
C VAL A 118 -0.02 18.27 10.84
N GLY A 119 -0.23 19.54 11.16
CA GLY A 119 -1.49 20.03 11.74
C GLY A 119 -2.71 19.76 10.86
N ILE A 120 -2.60 19.97 9.55
CA ILE A 120 -3.68 19.69 8.58
C ILE A 120 -4.01 18.19 8.57
N VAL A 121 -2.99 17.32 8.45
CA VAL A 121 -3.20 15.86 8.41
C VAL A 121 -3.84 15.35 9.71
N CYS A 122 -3.42 15.89 10.86
CA CYS A 122 -4.04 15.56 12.15
C CYS A 122 -5.49 16.06 12.24
N ALA A 123 -5.78 17.26 11.74
CA ALA A 123 -7.14 17.81 11.73
C ALA A 123 -8.09 16.97 10.84
N ASP A 124 -7.64 16.59 9.64
CA ASP A 124 -8.41 15.73 8.74
C ASP A 124 -8.70 14.35 9.36
N GLY A 125 -7.69 13.75 10.03
CA GLY A 125 -7.87 12.50 10.75
C GLY A 125 -8.91 12.60 11.89
N LEU A 126 -8.96 13.74 12.57
CA LEU A 126 -9.92 14.02 13.64
C LEU A 126 -11.36 14.11 13.11
N VAL A 127 -11.54 14.76 11.95
CA VAL A 127 -12.83 14.83 11.25
C VAL A 127 -13.28 13.43 10.82
N ILE A 128 -12.41 12.67 10.16
CA ILE A 128 -12.72 11.33 9.65
C ILE A 128 -13.04 10.36 10.81
N SER A 129 -12.37 10.50 11.96
CA SER A 129 -12.62 9.66 13.14
C SER A 129 -14.05 9.77 13.69
N THR A 130 -14.80 10.83 13.35
CA THR A 130 -16.20 11.00 13.79
C THR A 130 -17.21 10.20 12.96
N VAL A 131 -16.83 9.73 11.76
CA VAL A 131 -17.75 9.14 10.76
C VAL A 131 -18.01 7.64 11.00
N GLY A 132 -17.19 6.97 11.80
CA GLY A 132 -17.32 5.54 12.10
C GLY A 132 -16.54 4.64 11.15
N ILE A 133 -16.10 3.48 11.67
CA ILE A 133 -15.14 2.59 10.98
C ILE A 133 -15.76 1.92 9.74
N SER A 134 -17.03 1.51 9.79
CA SER A 134 -17.72 0.85 8.68
C SER A 134 -17.81 1.76 7.46
N THR A 135 -18.29 2.99 7.64
CA THR A 135 -18.38 4.00 6.57
C THR A 135 -17.01 4.38 6.01
N MET A 136 -15.97 4.44 6.87
CA MET A 136 -14.60 4.65 6.41
C MET A 136 -14.13 3.53 5.48
N ILE A 137 -14.45 2.27 5.79
CA ILE A 137 -14.05 1.11 5.00
C ILE A 137 -14.86 1.03 3.70
N ASP A 138 -16.15 1.32 3.72
CA ASP A 138 -16.99 1.37 2.51
C ASP A 138 -16.50 2.44 1.53
N PHE A 139 -16.03 3.58 2.05
CA PHE A 139 -15.39 4.63 1.24
C PHE A 139 -13.99 4.25 0.74
N ALA A 140 -13.19 3.58 1.58
CA ALA A 140 -11.83 3.17 1.22
C ALA A 140 -11.79 1.99 0.24
N SER A 141 -12.78 1.10 0.29
CA SER A 141 -12.89 -0.09 -0.56
C SER A 141 -12.77 0.20 -2.07
N PRO A 142 -13.56 1.11 -2.68
CA PRO A 142 -13.44 1.41 -4.11
C PRO A 142 -12.08 2.03 -4.46
N ILE A 143 -11.56 2.91 -3.61
CA ILE A 143 -10.25 3.55 -3.82
C ILE A 143 -9.13 2.50 -3.81
N LEU A 144 -9.19 1.57 -2.85
CA LEU A 144 -8.19 0.52 -2.71
C LEU A 144 -8.25 -0.46 -3.89
N ASN A 145 -9.43 -0.82 -4.39
CA ASN A 145 -9.57 -1.69 -5.56
C ASN A 145 -8.94 -1.10 -6.82
N ILE A 146 -8.88 0.23 -6.95
CA ILE A 146 -8.22 0.92 -8.08
C ILE A 146 -6.70 0.94 -7.87
N ILE A 147 -6.27 1.39 -6.70
CA ILE A 147 -4.86 1.67 -6.41
C ILE A 147 -4.05 0.39 -6.22
N TYR A 148 -4.62 -0.63 -5.58
CA TYR A 148 -3.92 -1.86 -5.22
C TYR A 148 -3.32 -2.57 -6.44
N PRO A 149 -4.09 -2.84 -7.50
CA PRO A 149 -3.55 -3.25 -8.79
C PRO A 149 -2.38 -2.36 -9.26
N ILE A 150 -2.61 -1.07 -9.46
CA ILE A 150 -1.61 -0.16 -10.05
C ILE A 150 -0.26 -0.22 -9.30
N ILE A 151 -0.29 -0.23 -7.96
CA ILE A 151 0.92 -0.34 -7.16
C ILE A 151 1.56 -1.73 -7.31
N LEU A 152 0.78 -2.80 -7.26
CA LEU A 152 1.29 -4.16 -7.33
C LEU A 152 1.96 -4.47 -8.67
N THR A 153 1.46 -3.91 -9.79
CA THR A 153 2.16 -4.02 -11.10
C THR A 153 3.50 -3.30 -11.07
N GLN A 154 3.55 -2.09 -10.50
CA GLN A 154 4.80 -1.35 -10.38
C GLN A 154 5.82 -2.07 -9.49
N ILE A 155 5.38 -2.69 -8.40
CA ILE A 155 6.25 -3.51 -7.55
C ILE A 155 6.84 -4.69 -8.34
N ILE A 156 5.99 -5.46 -9.01
CA ILE A 156 6.44 -6.62 -9.81
C ILE A 156 7.41 -6.16 -10.88
N LEU A 157 7.08 -5.13 -11.65
CA LEU A 157 7.99 -4.60 -12.66
C LEU A 157 9.30 -4.11 -12.06
N SER A 158 9.29 -3.48 -10.88
CA SER A 158 10.50 -3.00 -10.21
C SER A 158 11.49 -4.13 -9.89
N PHE A 159 11.04 -5.37 -9.71
CA PHE A 159 11.91 -6.54 -9.53
C PHE A 159 12.58 -7.00 -10.84
N PHE A 160 11.97 -6.74 -12.00
CA PHE A 160 12.51 -7.09 -13.32
C PHE A 160 13.39 -5.99 -13.96
N ASN A 161 13.66 -4.91 -13.22
CA ASN A 161 14.43 -3.75 -13.69
C ASN A 161 15.83 -4.13 -14.19
N GLU A 162 16.48 -5.13 -13.58
CA GLU A 162 17.82 -5.58 -14.00
C GLU A 162 17.86 -6.23 -15.39
N LYS A 163 16.71 -6.72 -15.91
CA LYS A 163 16.62 -7.39 -17.22
C LYS A 163 16.06 -6.51 -18.34
N ILE A 164 15.45 -5.37 -18.01
CA ILE A 164 14.71 -4.53 -18.97
C ILE A 164 15.23 -3.09 -18.88
N ALA A 165 16.09 -2.70 -19.82
CA ALA A 165 16.76 -1.39 -19.86
C ALA A 165 15.89 -0.24 -20.43
N ASN A 166 14.55 -0.38 -20.45
CA ASN A 166 13.62 0.58 -21.08
C ASN A 166 12.55 1.09 -20.08
N ASP A 167 12.63 2.38 -19.72
CA ASP A 167 11.65 3.10 -18.88
C ASP A 167 10.21 3.07 -19.44
N ASN A 168 10.04 2.79 -20.73
CA ASN A 168 8.73 2.67 -21.38
C ASN A 168 7.98 1.38 -21.02
N VAL A 169 8.65 0.33 -20.55
CA VAL A 169 7.97 -0.89 -20.07
C VAL A 169 7.23 -0.60 -18.77
N TYR A 170 7.84 0.21 -17.88
CA TYR A 170 7.19 0.73 -16.67
C TYR A 170 5.99 1.60 -17.00
N ARG A 171 6.15 2.52 -17.95
CA ARG A 171 5.10 3.45 -18.36
C ARG A 171 3.95 2.74 -19.09
N GLY A 172 4.27 1.79 -19.97
CA GLY A 172 3.29 0.99 -20.71
C GLY A 172 2.53 0.00 -19.83
N ALA A 173 3.21 -0.67 -18.90
CA ALA A 173 2.56 -1.53 -17.91
C ALA A 173 1.72 -0.72 -16.92
N ALA A 174 2.18 0.47 -16.50
CA ALA A 174 1.40 1.38 -15.66
C ALA A 174 0.13 1.85 -16.38
N ILE A 175 0.23 2.28 -17.64
CA ILE A 175 -0.91 2.74 -18.43
C ILE A 175 -1.86 1.58 -18.75
N GLY A 176 -1.35 0.40 -19.10
CA GLY A 176 -2.16 -0.80 -19.35
C GLY A 176 -2.93 -1.25 -18.11
N ALA A 177 -2.27 -1.27 -16.95
CA ALA A 177 -2.92 -1.55 -15.68
C ALA A 177 -3.95 -0.46 -15.31
N PHE A 178 -3.62 0.82 -15.51
CA PHE A 178 -4.51 1.94 -15.22
C PHE A 178 -5.78 1.93 -16.09
N VAL A 179 -5.64 1.69 -17.40
CA VAL A 179 -6.77 1.62 -18.32
C VAL A 179 -7.69 0.45 -17.96
N MET A 180 -7.14 -0.71 -17.62
CA MET A 180 -7.98 -1.87 -17.26
C MET A 180 -8.60 -1.76 -15.88
N CYS A 181 -7.91 -1.20 -14.88
CA CYS A 181 -8.55 -0.90 -13.60
C CYS A 181 -9.68 0.13 -13.73
N THR A 182 -9.52 1.12 -14.62
CA THR A 182 -10.59 2.08 -14.92
C THR A 182 -11.77 1.38 -15.59
N LEU A 183 -11.51 0.42 -16.49
CA LEU A 183 -12.56 -0.39 -17.13
C LEU A 183 -13.25 -1.36 -16.15
N ASP A 184 -12.52 -2.00 -15.23
CA ASP A 184 -13.09 -2.88 -14.20
C ASP A 184 -13.99 -2.12 -13.23
N VAL A 185 -13.62 -0.88 -12.86
CA VAL A 185 -14.49 -0.01 -12.04
C VAL A 185 -15.76 0.34 -12.80
N ILE A 186 -15.65 0.69 -14.08
CA ILE A 186 -16.81 1.03 -14.92
C ILE A 186 -17.72 -0.19 -15.14
N ALA A 187 -17.15 -1.39 -15.31
CA ALA A 187 -17.90 -2.63 -15.36
C ALA A 187 -18.63 -2.93 -14.04
N GLY A 188 -18.00 -2.64 -12.90
CA GLY A 188 -18.61 -2.72 -11.57
C GLY A 188 -19.80 -1.76 -11.35
N PHE A 189 -19.96 -0.73 -12.19
CA PHE A 189 -21.11 0.19 -12.20
C PHE A 189 -22.28 -0.29 -13.09
N GLY A 190 -22.21 -1.50 -13.67
CA GLY A 190 -23.35 -2.14 -14.36
C GLY A 190 -23.33 -2.07 -15.89
N VAL A 191 -22.17 -1.82 -16.51
CA VAL A 191 -22.01 -1.96 -17.97
C VAL A 191 -21.48 -3.36 -18.27
N GLU A 192 -22.37 -4.27 -18.68
CA GLU A 192 -22.00 -5.61 -19.10
C GLU A 192 -21.20 -5.55 -20.41
N LEU A 193 -19.88 -5.72 -20.33
CA LEU A 193 -19.03 -5.88 -21.50
C LEU A 193 -18.90 -7.39 -21.79
N PRO A 194 -19.53 -7.91 -22.87
CA PRO A 194 -19.61 -9.36 -23.15
C PRO A 194 -18.25 -10.02 -23.46
N PHE A 195 -17.16 -9.26 -23.54
CA PHE A 195 -15.79 -9.77 -23.66
C PHE A 195 -15.15 -10.20 -22.32
N LEU A 196 -15.72 -9.82 -21.16
CA LEU A 196 -15.21 -10.26 -19.85
C LEU A 196 -15.58 -11.73 -19.52
N GLN A 197 -16.68 -12.26 -20.09
CA GLN A 197 -17.17 -13.61 -19.80
C GLN A 197 -16.26 -14.74 -20.34
N TYR A 198 -15.34 -14.43 -21.26
CA TYR A 198 -14.36 -15.40 -21.78
C TYR A 198 -13.09 -15.50 -20.94
N LEU A 199 -12.96 -14.69 -19.89
CA LEU A 199 -11.81 -14.74 -18.99
C LEU A 199 -12.16 -15.58 -17.74
N PRO A 200 -11.60 -16.80 -17.60
CA PRO A 200 -11.91 -17.70 -16.48
C PRO A 200 -11.39 -17.22 -15.11
N LEU A 201 -10.99 -15.95 -14.99
CA LEU A 201 -10.40 -15.32 -13.79
C LEU A 201 -11.32 -14.27 -13.12
N ASP A 202 -12.55 -14.11 -13.60
CA ASP A 202 -13.50 -13.13 -13.04
C ASP A 202 -13.95 -13.48 -11.61
N SER A 203 -13.95 -14.77 -11.28
CA SER A 203 -14.29 -15.29 -9.94
C SER A 203 -13.29 -14.91 -8.84
N VAL A 204 -12.11 -14.39 -9.20
CA VAL A 204 -11.00 -14.14 -8.25
C VAL A 204 -10.58 -12.67 -8.18
N LYS A 205 -11.32 -11.74 -8.82
CA LYS A 205 -10.93 -10.32 -8.94
C LYS A 205 -9.50 -10.12 -9.50
N LEU A 206 -9.00 -11.11 -10.25
CA LEU A 206 -7.65 -11.15 -10.83
C LEU A 206 -7.62 -10.66 -12.28
N SER A 207 -8.71 -10.08 -12.77
CA SER A 207 -8.88 -9.58 -14.14
C SER A 207 -7.78 -8.61 -14.59
N TRP A 208 -7.14 -7.92 -13.65
CA TRP A 208 -6.04 -6.99 -13.88
C TRP A 208 -4.67 -7.62 -14.23
N ILE A 209 -4.45 -8.91 -13.94
CA ILE A 209 -3.14 -9.57 -14.09
C ILE A 209 -2.83 -9.91 -15.56
N LEU A 210 -3.85 -10.31 -16.32
CA LEU A 210 -3.74 -10.68 -17.73
C LEU A 210 -3.37 -9.47 -18.62
N PRO A 211 -4.01 -8.30 -18.44
CA PRO A 211 -3.66 -7.09 -19.17
C PRO A 211 -2.37 -6.43 -18.69
N ALA A 212 -2.02 -6.56 -17.40
CA ALA A 212 -0.69 -6.18 -16.91
C ALA A 212 0.41 -6.97 -17.63
N MET A 213 0.20 -8.27 -17.83
CA MET A 213 1.12 -9.13 -18.57
C MET A 213 1.17 -8.75 -20.07
N LEU A 214 0.02 -8.54 -20.72
CA LEU A 214 -0.06 -8.12 -22.11
C LEU A 214 0.54 -6.72 -22.35
N GLY A 215 0.27 -5.75 -21.47
CA GLY A 215 0.85 -4.41 -21.50
C GLY A 215 2.35 -4.41 -21.26
N GLY A 216 2.84 -5.29 -20.39
CA GLY A 216 4.28 -5.55 -20.20
C GLY A 216 4.94 -6.13 -21.46
N VAL A 217 4.28 -7.08 -22.14
CA VAL A 217 4.77 -7.70 -23.39
C VAL A 217 4.74 -6.72 -24.57
N ILE A 218 3.68 -5.93 -24.72
CA ILE A 218 3.57 -4.90 -25.77
C ILE A 218 4.58 -3.76 -25.52
N GLY A 219 4.77 -3.37 -24.25
CA GLY A 219 5.80 -2.40 -23.85
C GLY A 219 7.22 -2.87 -24.15
N ALA A 220 7.49 -4.18 -24.06
CA ALA A 220 8.78 -4.77 -24.41
C ALA A 220 9.03 -4.79 -25.94
N LEU A 221 7.97 -4.79 -26.75
CA LEU A 221 8.03 -4.86 -28.22
C LEU A 221 8.18 -3.50 -28.93
N ILE A 222 8.00 -2.37 -28.23
CA ILE A 222 8.19 -1.01 -28.80
C ILE A 222 9.58 -0.46 -28.39
N PRO A 223 10.60 -0.53 -29.25
CA PRO A 223 11.90 0.08 -28.97
C PRO A 223 11.84 1.58 -29.30
N MET A 224 12.01 2.46 -28.30
CA MET A 224 12.39 3.85 -28.56
C MET A 224 13.56 4.30 -27.69
N ARG A 225 14.45 5.08 -28.32
CA ARG A 225 15.77 5.48 -27.84
C ARG A 225 15.73 6.20 -26.49
N ARG A 226 16.68 5.80 -25.64
CA ARG A 226 17.15 6.48 -24.42
C ARG A 226 16.89 7.99 -24.41
N ALA A 227 16.00 8.45 -23.53
CA ALA A 227 16.14 9.75 -22.92
C ALA A 227 16.98 9.58 -21.64
N LYS A 228 18.31 9.65 -21.78
CA LYS A 228 19.17 9.92 -20.62
C LYS A 228 18.82 11.33 -20.12
N CYS A 229 17.97 11.45 -19.11
CA CYS A 229 17.88 12.62 -18.23
C CYS A 229 16.97 12.27 -17.04
N SER A 230 17.35 12.39 -15.77
CA SER A 230 18.61 12.81 -15.18
C SER A 230 18.53 12.45 -13.69
N LEU A 231 19.52 11.70 -13.20
CA LEU A 231 19.82 11.52 -11.78
C LEU A 231 20.20 12.83 -11.07
N ALA A 232 20.08 14.00 -11.72
CA ALA A 232 20.42 15.31 -11.16
C ALA A 232 19.28 16.01 -10.38
N ALA A 233 18.02 15.53 -10.42
CA ALA A 233 16.93 16.18 -9.68
C ALA A 233 16.80 15.74 -8.21
N GLN A 234 17.57 14.75 -7.76
CA GLN A 234 17.55 14.26 -6.36
C GLN A 234 18.57 14.98 -5.45
N LYS A 235 19.28 16.00 -5.97
CA LYS A 235 20.31 16.74 -5.24
C LYS A 235 20.05 18.25 -5.13
N ALA A 236 18.83 18.72 -5.41
CA ALA A 236 18.41 20.09 -5.17
C ALA A 236 17.39 20.16 -4.03
#